data_AF-A0A975N1B8-F1
#
_entry.id   AF-A0A975N1B8-F1
#
_cell.length_a   1.000
_cell.length_b   1.000
_cell.length_c   1.000
_cell.angle_alpha   90.00
_cell.angle_beta   90.00
_cell.angle_gamma   90.00
#
_symmetry.space_group_name_H-M   'P 1'
#
loop_
_entity.id
_entity.type
_entity.pdbx_description
1 polymer ?
#
loop_
_entity_poly.entity_id
_entity_poly.type
_entity_poly.pdbx_seq_one_letter_code
_entity_poly.pdbx_strand_id
1 'polypeptide(L)'
;MASVKQVQITFDCADPERVARFWCEVLGYVVPPPPEGFASWGDFDRSLPPERQGAAFACGDPDGVGPRLFFQRVPEGTCYRDVTSYKA
;
A
#
# COMPACT_ATOMS: atom_id res chain seq x y z
N MET A 1 -23.51 -3.37 21.50
CA MET A 1 -22.73 -2.41 20.69
C MET A 1 -22.33 -3.11 19.41
N ALA A 2 -22.50 -2.47 18.25
CA ALA A 2 -22.02 -3.04 16.99
C ALA A 2 -20.48 -3.02 16.97
N SER A 3 -19.85 -4.15 16.65
CA SER A 3 -18.40 -4.22 16.45
C SER A 3 -18.07 -3.65 15.07
N VAL A 4 -17.28 -2.58 15.03
CA VAL A 4 -16.74 -2.03 13.78
C VAL A 4 -15.69 -3.00 13.25
N LYS A 5 -15.80 -3.37 11.97
CA LYS A 5 -14.82 -4.24 11.31
C LYS A 5 -13.64 -3.40 10.84
N GLN A 6 -12.43 -3.92 11.06
CA GLN A 6 -11.24 -3.40 10.42
C GLN A 6 -11.33 -3.65 8.90
N VAL A 7 -10.91 -2.65 8.13
CA VAL A 7 -10.94 -2.67 6.66
C VAL A 7 -9.60 -2.20 6.12
N GLN A 8 -9.23 -2.69 4.93
CA GLN A 8 -8.10 -2.17 4.17
C GLN A 8 -8.65 -1.35 2.99
N ILE A 9 -8.00 -0.24 2.68
CA ILE A 9 -8.33 0.60 1.53
C ILE A 9 -7.25 0.42 0.47
N THR A 10 -7.66 0.09 -0.77
CA THR A 10 -6.75 -0.06 -1.92
C THR A 10 -6.93 1.09 -2.88
N PHE A 11 -5.82 1.64 -3.38
CA PHE A 11 -5.77 2.70 -4.37
C PHE A 11 -5.05 2.27 -5.64
N ASP A 12 -5.60 2.68 -6.77
CA ASP A 12 -4.99 2.53 -8.09
C ASP A 12 -4.20 3.78 -8.43
N CYS A 13 -2.92 3.64 -8.76
CA CYS A 13 -2.08 4.77 -9.13
C CYS A 13 -0.92 4.35 -10.03
N ALA A 14 -0.27 5.34 -10.67
CA ALA A 14 0.89 5.09 -11.52
C ALA A 14 2.18 4.83 -10.69
N ASP A 15 2.28 5.42 -9.50
CA ASP A 15 3.47 5.36 -8.63
C ASP A 15 3.04 5.07 -7.17
N PRO A 16 2.98 3.78 -6.78
CA PRO A 16 2.55 3.36 -5.45
C PRO A 16 3.38 3.93 -4.29
N GLU A 17 4.71 3.97 -4.43
CA GLU A 17 5.61 4.43 -3.36
C GLU A 17 5.42 5.92 -3.10
N ARG A 18 5.36 6.73 -4.16
CA ARG A 18 5.15 8.18 -4.04
C ARG A 18 3.83 8.52 -3.37
N VAL A 19 2.74 7.87 -3.77
CA VAL A 19 1.41 8.13 -3.21
C VAL A 19 1.32 7.66 -1.75
N ALA A 20 1.92 6.52 -1.41
CA ALA A 20 1.96 6.05 -0.04
C ALA A 20 2.71 7.02 0.89
N ARG A 21 3.87 7.52 0.46
CA ARG A 21 4.65 8.53 1.22
C ARG A 21 3.87 9.83 1.41
N PHE A 22 3.12 10.27 0.40
CA PHE A 22 2.23 11.41 0.57
C PHE A 22 1.20 11.18 1.68
N TRP A 23 0.55 10.01 1.72
CA TRP A 23 -0.41 9.70 2.78
C TRP A 23 0.22 9.51 4.16
N CYS A 24 1.48 9.06 4.23
CA CYS A 24 2.26 9.09 5.47
C CYS A 24 2.33 10.50 6.04
N GLU A 25 2.73 11.49 5.22
CA GLU A 25 2.85 12.88 5.67
C GLU A 25 1.49 13.51 6.03
N VAL A 26 0.44 13.22 5.26
CA VAL A 26 -0.89 13.82 5.47
C VAL A 26 -1.59 13.27 6.71
N LEU A 27 -1.47 11.97 6.98
CA LEU A 27 -2.21 11.29 8.05
C LEU A 27 -1.34 10.93 9.26
N GLY A 28 -0.03 11.19 9.22
CA GLY A 28 0.92 10.68 10.23
C GLY A 28 1.11 9.17 10.16
N TYR A 29 0.79 8.55 9.01
CA TYR A 29 0.96 7.11 8.80
C TYR A 29 2.43 6.77 8.58
N VAL A 30 2.78 5.51 8.79
CA VAL A 30 4.14 5.01 8.58
C VAL A 30 4.16 3.92 7.52
N VAL A 31 5.28 3.84 6.81
CA VAL A 31 5.58 2.69 5.95
C VAL A 31 6.01 1.54 6.87
N PRO A 32 5.41 0.34 6.75
CA PRO A 32 5.82 -0.81 7.55
C PRO A 32 7.28 -1.18 7.25
N PRO A 33 7.96 -1.91 8.15
CA PRO A 33 9.31 -2.38 7.86
C PRO A 33 9.33 -3.26 6.60
N PRO A 34 10.45 -3.27 5.86
CA PRO A 34 10.60 -4.18 4.72
C PRO A 34 10.52 -5.65 5.16
N PRO A 35 10.24 -6.57 4.24
CA PRO A 35 10.24 -8.01 4.55
C PRO A 35 11.55 -8.48 5.17
N GLU A 36 11.47 -9.50 6.02
CA GLU A 36 12.65 -10.08 6.68
C GLU A 36 13.71 -10.48 5.65
N GLY A 37 14.98 -10.16 5.96
CA GLY A 37 16.11 -10.40 5.07
C GLY A 37 16.44 -9.23 4.13
N PHE A 38 15.64 -8.17 4.10
CA PHE A 38 15.92 -6.95 3.32
C PHE A 38 16.21 -5.75 4.23
N ALA A 39 17.25 -4.98 3.89
CA ALA A 39 17.62 -3.78 4.64
C ALA A 39 16.74 -2.56 4.32
N SER A 40 16.10 -2.55 3.15
CA SER A 40 15.19 -1.49 2.72
C SER A 40 14.11 -2.01 1.76
N TRP A 41 13.05 -1.23 1.59
CA TRP A 41 12.03 -1.50 0.58
C TRP A 41 12.61 -1.48 -0.85
N GLY A 42 13.60 -0.64 -1.12
CA GLY A 42 14.28 -0.61 -2.42
C GLY A 42 15.14 -1.85 -2.68
N ASP A 43 15.67 -2.50 -1.65
CA ASP A 43 16.36 -3.79 -1.79
C ASP A 43 15.38 -4.91 -2.08
N PHE A 44 14.26 -4.93 -1.36
CA PHE A 44 13.17 -5.86 -1.60
C PHE A 44 12.62 -5.73 -3.02
N ASP A 45 12.32 -4.50 -3.46
CA ASP A 45 11.75 -4.25 -4.78
C ASP A 45 12.70 -4.74 -5.89
N ARG A 46 13.99 -4.43 -5.81
CA ARG A 46 15.01 -4.90 -6.77
C ARG A 46 15.19 -6.42 -6.79
N SER A 47 14.79 -7.14 -5.75
CA SER A 47 14.83 -8.61 -5.72
C SER A 47 13.67 -9.26 -6.48
N LEU A 48 12.62 -8.51 -6.79
CA LEU A 48 11.47 -8.99 -7.55
C LEU A 48 11.77 -9.06 -9.05
N PRO A 49 11.04 -9.90 -9.81
CA PRO A 49 11.06 -9.87 -11.27
C PRO A 49 10.80 -8.45 -11.80
N PRO A 50 11.44 -8.00 -12.90
CA PRO A 50 11.32 -6.65 -13.42
C PRO A 50 9.87 -6.16 -13.60
N GLU A 51 8.97 -7.05 -13.97
CA GLU A 51 7.55 -6.75 -14.21
C GLU A 51 6.80 -6.41 -12.91
N ARG A 52 7.31 -6.86 -11.76
CA ARG A 52 6.73 -6.65 -10.42
C ARG A 52 7.42 -5.54 -9.64
N GLN A 53 8.53 -5.01 -10.13
CA GLN A 53 9.21 -3.87 -9.51
C GLN A 53 8.32 -2.62 -9.55
N GLY A 54 8.16 -1.96 -8.41
CA GLY A 54 7.26 -0.82 -8.22
C GLY A 54 5.77 -1.16 -8.39
N ALA A 55 5.38 -2.43 -8.34
CA ALA A 55 3.99 -2.83 -8.62
C ALA A 55 3.03 -2.52 -7.47
N ALA A 56 3.51 -2.40 -6.23
CA ALA A 56 2.67 -2.08 -5.09
C ALA A 56 3.47 -1.47 -3.93
N PHE A 57 2.76 -0.74 -3.06
CA PHE A 57 3.30 -0.19 -1.82
C PHE A 57 2.20 -0.07 -0.77
N ALA A 58 2.56 0.16 0.50
CA ALA A 58 1.58 0.29 1.58
C ALA A 58 2.05 1.26 2.67
N CYS A 59 1.10 1.87 3.37
CA CYS A 59 1.32 2.55 4.63
C CYS A 59 0.13 2.30 5.59
N GLY A 60 0.34 2.55 6.87
CA GLY A 60 -0.70 2.33 7.87
C GLY A 60 -0.51 3.18 9.11
N ASP A 61 -1.55 3.22 9.93
CA ASP A 61 -1.52 3.86 11.23
C ASP A 61 -0.48 3.17 12.14
N PRO A 62 0.51 3.89 12.69
CA PRO A 62 1.47 3.31 13.63
C PRO A 62 0.82 2.68 14.87
N ASP A 63 -0.34 3.18 15.30
CA ASP A 63 -1.08 2.66 16.46
C ASP A 63 -2.07 1.55 16.07
N GLY A 64 -2.21 1.25 14.78
CA GLY A 64 -3.07 0.19 14.26
C GLY A 64 -4.57 0.42 14.45
N VAL A 65 -4.99 1.65 14.75
CA VAL A 65 -6.40 2.01 14.93
C VAL A 65 -7.07 2.28 13.57
N GLY A 66 -6.36 3.02 12.72
CA GLY A 66 -6.75 3.39 11.37
C GLY A 66 -6.56 2.28 10.33
N PRO A 67 -7.26 2.38 9.19
CA PRO A 67 -7.18 1.38 8.13
C PRO A 67 -5.79 1.35 7.49
N ARG A 68 -5.36 0.17 7.06
CA ARG A 68 -4.18 0.04 6.20
C ARG A 68 -4.51 0.58 4.81
N LEU A 69 -3.60 1.37 4.25
CA LEU A 69 -3.68 1.88 2.89
C LEU A 69 -2.73 1.07 2.00
N PHE A 70 -3.26 0.50 0.93
CA PHE A 70 -2.53 -0.30 -0.04
C PHE A 70 -2.61 0.38 -1.41
N PHE A 71 -1.49 0.43 -2.13
CA PHE A 71 -1.38 1.11 -3.41
C PHE A 71 -0.93 0.10 -4.44
N GLN A 72 -1.67 -0.03 -5.54
CA GLN A 72 -1.32 -0.93 -6.65
C GLN A 72 -1.07 -0.12 -7.92
N ARG A 73 -0.01 -0.53 -8.65
CA ARG A 73 0.35 0.08 -9.92
C ARG A 73 -0.61 -0.39 -10.98
N VAL A 74 -1.28 0.55 -11.63
CA VAL A 74 -2.07 0.30 -12.84
C VAL A 74 -1.49 1.12 -14.01
N PRO A 75 -1.47 0.58 -15.24
CA PRO A 75 -1.07 1.35 -16.40
C PRO A 75 -1.97 2.59 -16.58
N GLU A 76 -1.37 3.74 -16.87
CA GLU A 76 -2.13 4.95 -17.18
C GLU A 76 -3.03 4.70 -18.40
N GLY A 77 -4.33 4.99 -18.25
CA GLY A 77 -5.35 4.76 -19.30
C GLY A 77 -6.47 3.81 -18.89
N THR A 78 -6.32 3.05 -17.81
CA THR A 78 -7.39 2.19 -17.27
C THR A 78 -7.81 2.70 -15.90
N CYS A 79 -8.82 3.57 -15.83
CA CYS A 79 -9.51 3.81 -14.57
C CYS A 79 -10.39 2.59 -14.26
N TYR A 80 -9.79 1.52 -13.72
CA TYR A 80 -10.58 0.39 -13.23
C TYR A 80 -11.27 0.81 -11.94
N ARG A 81 -12.59 1.03 -12.02
CA ARG A 81 -13.44 1.29 -10.87
C ARG A 81 -13.98 -0.04 -10.37
N ASP A 82 -13.23 -0.74 -9.53
CA ASP A 82 -13.81 -1.82 -8.74
C ASP A 82 -13.24 -1.80 -7.32
N VAL A 83 -14.08 -1.39 -6.37
CA VAL A 83 -13.77 -1.46 -4.94
C VAL A 83 -14.08 -2.88 -4.50
N THR A 84 -13.22 -3.84 -4.85
CA THR A 84 -13.37 -5.21 -4.34
C THR A 84 -12.71 -5.30 -2.97
N SER A 85 -13.53 -5.14 -1.92
CA SER A 85 -13.15 -5.46 -0.54
C SER A 85 -12.93 -6.97 -0.42
N TYR A 86 -11.68 -7.43 -0.59
CA TYR A 86 -11.31 -8.81 -0.25
C TYR A 86 -11.11 -8.91 1.27
N LYS A 87 -12.06 -9.54 1.95
CA LYS A 87 -11.88 -10.06 3.30
C LYS A 87 -11.23 -11.45 3.21
N ALA A 88 -10.13 -11.64 3.91
CA ALA A 88 -9.78 -12.94 4.49
C ALA A 88 -10.12 -12.90 5.98
#